data_AF-A0AAU2SMC3-F1
#
_entry.id   AF-A0AAU2SMC3-F1
#
_cell.length_a   1.000
_cell.length_b   1.000
_cell.length_c   1.000
_cell.angle_alpha   90.00
_cell.angle_beta   90.00
_cell.angle_gamma   90.00
#
_symmetry.space_group_name_H-M   'P 1'
#
loop_
_entity.id
_entity.type
_entity.pdbx_description
1 polymer ?
#
loop_
_entity_poly.entity_id
_entity_poly.type
_entity_poly.pdbx_seq_one_letter_code
_entity_poly.pdbx_strand_id
1 'polypeptide(L)'
;MTEHDPGRDPSHVRPDTAASPTVSRAGDHIHLVHAGSRPPEWLTGLAGRLAPARPSEAVVVVGTPLHEDGAEGLCELLAPALDASRDAHVRLLLLVMSTGADETGGGPSAAGLICERWGLDVLATAGTALVTSDGDLFSPDLPGASGGWWHFSPGADARRVSSHLPIPDWERAVKQVGRQTVAGHVVEPVPAGLAVRPAGPAPVTAHTQPHAVPPERDRPQLILASSHLPAAALAVVMAALPEHVRAALRLLSLDGRPLLRIGQALADLLDSEVRVAVGAPVATDGGIPDGASAGDATVEPRMVDSVGRPSWRPFARTVVCSPDRPPRVTEWQVPAALRGTTAPDELSLGKDCKAVVTPAGLWIGPRDGEPPLLAAARPLTPEAVAVDLGAPHQALPDGLWPGLDTLFGQLEPDVRHHAVVHVHGDLGMRDRERLLELSVRHGFGTTAPDGAGSGSDRSGLLAWLGTS
;
A
#
# COMPACT_ATOMS: atom_id res chain seq x y z
N MET A 1 10.84 44.45 52.51
CA MET A 1 12.09 44.93 51.90
C MET A 1 12.98 43.71 51.80
N THR A 2 12.82 42.99 50.69
CA THR A 2 13.57 41.79 50.33
C THR A 2 13.41 41.69 48.82
N GLU A 3 14.47 42.03 48.10
CA GLU A 3 14.60 41.91 46.65
C GLU A 3 14.53 40.44 46.24
N HIS A 4 13.79 40.17 45.18
CA HIS A 4 13.83 38.90 44.46
C HIS A 4 14.14 39.22 42.98
N ASP A 5 15.30 38.73 42.57
CA ASP A 5 15.90 38.81 41.24
C ASP A 5 15.30 37.74 40.32
N PRO A 6 14.65 38.07 39.19
CA PRO A 6 14.26 37.10 38.18
C PRO A 6 15.26 37.14 37.01
N GLY A 7 16.42 36.53 37.20
CA GLY A 7 17.44 36.37 36.17
C GLY A 7 17.67 34.91 35.79
N ARG A 8 16.88 34.37 34.85
CA ARG A 8 17.35 33.38 33.84
C ARG A 8 16.25 33.05 32.84
N ASP A 9 16.32 33.73 31.71
CA ASP A 9 15.64 33.36 30.47
C ASP A 9 16.46 32.23 29.81
N PRO A 10 15.93 30.99 29.70
CA PRO A 10 16.65 29.91 29.03
C PRO A 10 16.51 30.08 27.52
N SER A 11 17.60 30.55 26.91
CA SER A 11 18.01 30.17 25.55
C SER A 11 16.89 30.23 24.49
N HIS A 12 16.69 31.43 23.94
CA HIS A 12 16.29 31.56 22.54
C HIS A 12 17.28 30.76 21.67
N VAL A 13 16.92 29.51 21.37
CA VAL A 13 17.44 28.79 20.21
C VAL A 13 16.98 29.60 19.01
N ARG A 14 17.92 30.33 18.40
CA ARG A 14 17.71 30.91 17.07
C ARG A 14 17.22 29.78 16.15
N PRO A 15 16.13 29.96 15.40
CA PRO A 15 15.80 29.02 14.34
C PRO A 15 17.01 28.95 13.42
N ASP A 16 17.45 27.73 13.15
CA ASP A 16 18.54 27.42 12.24
C ASP A 16 18.31 28.18 10.93
N THR A 17 19.35 28.81 10.40
CA THR A 17 19.22 29.65 9.22
C THR A 17 18.89 28.71 8.06
N ALA A 18 17.63 28.67 7.63
CA ALA A 18 17.17 27.73 6.62
C ALA A 18 18.07 27.85 5.39
N ALA A 19 18.77 26.75 5.06
CA ALA A 19 19.72 26.73 3.96
C ALA A 19 18.98 27.06 2.66
N SER A 20 19.53 27.98 1.86
CA SER A 20 18.95 28.37 0.57
C SER A 20 18.74 27.13 -0.32
N PRO A 21 17.61 27.05 -1.04
CA PRO A 21 17.33 25.95 -1.94
C PRO A 21 18.35 25.92 -3.09
N THR A 22 18.73 24.72 -3.51
CA THR A 22 19.66 24.48 -4.61
C THR A 22 19.09 23.44 -5.58
N VAL A 23 19.59 23.45 -6.82
CA VAL A 23 19.23 22.47 -7.86
C VAL A 23 20.40 21.52 -8.09
N SER A 24 20.14 20.23 -7.99
CA SER A 24 21.07 19.18 -8.40
C SER A 24 20.48 18.32 -9.51
N ARG A 25 21.34 17.61 -10.24
CA ARG A 25 20.94 16.67 -11.30
C ARG A 25 21.03 15.24 -10.76
N ALA A 26 19.95 14.49 -10.86
CA ALA A 26 19.88 13.10 -10.43
C ALA A 26 20.02 12.09 -11.58
N GLY A 27 19.79 12.54 -12.82
CA GLY A 27 19.88 11.72 -14.02
C GLY A 27 19.77 12.56 -15.28
N ASP A 28 19.62 11.92 -16.43
CA ASP A 28 19.33 12.63 -17.68
C ASP A 28 17.93 13.21 -17.64
N HIS A 29 17.85 14.53 -17.77
CA HIS A 29 16.60 15.32 -17.67
C HIS A 29 15.84 15.18 -16.33
N ILE A 30 16.51 14.77 -15.25
CA ILE A 30 15.93 14.72 -13.90
C ILE A 30 16.67 15.70 -12.99
N HIS A 31 15.93 16.67 -12.45
CA HIS A 31 16.42 17.73 -11.58
C HIS A 31 15.75 17.68 -10.21
N LEU A 32 16.52 17.91 -9.16
CA LEU A 32 16.06 17.92 -7.77
C LEU A 32 16.24 19.29 -7.16
N VAL A 33 15.20 19.82 -6.55
CA VAL A 33 15.26 21.04 -5.73
C VAL A 33 15.28 20.65 -4.27
N HIS A 34 16.34 21.01 -3.55
CA HIS A 34 16.51 20.64 -2.14
C HIS A 34 17.26 21.71 -1.35
N ALA A 35 17.09 21.71 -0.03
CA ALA A 35 17.91 22.51 0.88
C ALA A 35 19.31 21.89 1.05
N GLY A 36 20.31 22.74 1.30
CA GLY A 36 21.68 22.30 1.60
C GLY A 36 22.49 21.86 0.38
N SER A 37 23.69 21.34 0.62
CA SER A 37 24.68 21.05 -0.42
C SER A 37 24.49 19.71 -1.16
N ARG A 38 23.63 18.83 -0.65
CA ARG A 38 23.33 17.52 -1.25
C ARG A 38 21.84 17.18 -1.08
N PRO A 39 21.22 16.50 -2.06
CA PRO A 39 19.85 16.05 -1.91
C PRO A 39 19.75 15.00 -0.81
N PRO A 40 18.67 15.02 0.00
CA PRO A 40 18.44 13.99 1.00
C PRO A 40 18.16 12.63 0.33
N GLU A 41 18.43 11.53 1.05
CA GLU A 41 18.31 10.17 0.51
C GLU A 41 16.89 9.85 0.03
N TRP A 42 15.86 10.29 0.77
CA TRP A 42 14.47 10.07 0.39
C TRP A 42 14.11 10.73 -0.95
N LEU A 43 14.63 11.93 -1.23
CA LEU A 43 14.37 12.67 -2.47
C LEU A 43 15.08 11.99 -3.65
N THR A 44 16.29 11.50 -3.41
CA THR A 44 17.06 10.73 -4.40
C THR A 44 16.39 9.39 -4.69
N GLY A 45 15.87 8.71 -3.67
CA GLY A 45 15.11 7.46 -3.81
C GLY A 45 13.80 7.66 -4.57
N LEU A 46 13.08 8.75 -4.30
CA LEU A 46 11.88 9.12 -5.03
C LEU A 46 12.20 9.39 -6.51
N ALA A 47 13.23 10.19 -6.77
CA ALA A 47 13.69 10.47 -8.13
C ALA A 47 14.16 9.23 -8.89
N GLY A 48 14.77 8.26 -8.20
CA GLY A 48 15.21 6.99 -8.79
C GLY A 48 14.07 6.11 -9.29
N ARG A 49 12.83 6.34 -8.85
CA ARG A 49 11.62 5.69 -9.40
C ARG A 49 11.02 6.44 -10.59
N LEU A 50 11.38 7.70 -10.76
CA LEU A 50 10.88 8.53 -11.85
C LEU A 50 11.82 8.42 -13.05
N ALA A 51 11.25 8.35 -14.24
CA ALA A 51 11.99 8.45 -15.47
C ALA A 51 11.16 9.24 -16.50
N PRO A 52 11.78 10.16 -17.27
CA PRO A 52 11.13 10.72 -18.46
C PRO A 52 10.64 9.58 -19.34
N ALA A 53 9.37 9.59 -19.75
CA ALA A 53 8.84 8.53 -20.60
C ALA A 53 9.38 8.65 -22.03
N ARG A 54 9.86 9.84 -22.40
CA ARG A 54 10.42 10.15 -23.72
C ARG A 54 11.68 11.03 -23.59
N PRO A 55 12.58 11.01 -24.59
CA PRO A 55 13.75 11.89 -24.61
C PRO A 55 13.41 13.39 -24.63
N SER A 56 12.20 13.75 -25.07
CA SER A 56 11.70 15.13 -25.09
C SER A 56 11.00 15.54 -23.79
N GLU A 57 11.18 14.80 -22.71
CA GLU A 57 10.56 15.05 -21.41
C GLU A 57 11.64 15.31 -20.35
N ALA A 58 11.34 16.19 -19.39
CA ALA A 58 12.15 16.41 -18.21
C ALA A 58 11.30 16.31 -16.95
N VAL A 59 11.93 15.94 -15.83
CA VAL A 59 11.30 15.81 -14.52
C VAL A 59 12.00 16.73 -13.53
N VAL A 60 11.23 17.53 -12.81
CA VAL A 60 11.71 18.33 -11.68
C VAL A 60 10.97 17.86 -10.42
N VAL A 61 11.72 17.44 -9.40
CA VAL A 61 11.16 17.07 -8.10
C VAL A 61 11.55 18.11 -7.06
N VAL A 62 10.55 18.70 -6.40
CA VAL A 62 10.76 19.72 -5.37
C VAL A 62 10.62 19.11 -3.98
N GLY A 63 11.74 18.96 -3.28
CA GLY A 63 11.81 18.31 -1.98
C GLY A 63 11.90 19.26 -0.77
N THR A 64 11.84 20.56 -1.00
CA THR A 64 11.98 21.61 0.03
C THR A 64 10.86 22.63 -0.15
N PRO A 65 10.37 23.28 0.92
CA PRO A 65 9.31 24.26 0.76
C PRO A 65 9.87 25.51 0.10
N LEU A 66 9.05 26.18 -0.70
CA LEU A 66 9.40 27.49 -1.25
C LEU A 66 9.14 28.56 -0.17
N HIS A 67 10.10 29.47 0.01
CA HIS A 67 9.99 30.62 0.94
C HIS A 67 9.27 31.80 0.26
N GLU A 68 9.39 33.02 0.82
CA GLU A 68 8.60 34.21 0.46
C GLU A 68 8.55 34.54 -1.05
N ASP A 69 9.58 34.19 -1.82
CA ASP A 69 9.64 34.42 -3.28
C ASP A 69 8.74 33.47 -4.10
N GLY A 70 8.19 32.42 -3.47
CA GLY A 70 7.18 31.54 -4.03
C GLY A 70 7.53 30.95 -5.40
N ALA A 71 6.58 31.06 -6.33
CA ALA A 71 6.68 30.51 -7.68
C ALA A 71 7.75 31.21 -8.55
N GLU A 72 7.96 32.50 -8.37
CA GLU A 72 8.98 33.27 -9.10
C GLU A 72 10.40 32.87 -8.66
N GLY A 73 10.64 32.75 -7.36
CA GLY A 73 11.91 32.27 -6.83
C GLY A 73 12.27 30.86 -7.32
N LEU A 74 11.28 29.97 -7.45
CA LEU A 74 11.49 28.67 -8.07
C LEU A 74 11.89 28.79 -9.56
N CYS A 75 11.23 29.68 -10.31
CA CYS A 75 11.56 29.89 -11.73
C CYS A 75 12.99 30.40 -11.91
N GLU A 76 13.44 31.36 -11.09
CA GLU A 76 14.82 31.85 -11.11
C GLU A 76 15.81 30.73 -10.77
N LEU A 77 15.50 29.94 -9.74
CA LEU A 77 16.32 28.81 -9.32
C LEU A 77 16.45 27.73 -10.40
N LEU A 78 15.36 27.44 -11.12
CA LEU A 78 15.31 26.44 -12.19
C LEU A 78 15.82 26.96 -13.53
N ALA A 79 16.00 28.27 -13.71
CA ALA A 79 16.31 28.86 -15.01
C ALA A 79 17.47 28.18 -15.77
N PRO A 80 18.63 27.89 -15.14
CA PRO A 80 19.72 27.20 -15.85
C PRO A 80 19.35 25.79 -16.34
N ALA A 81 18.54 25.05 -15.56
CA ALA A 81 18.10 23.71 -15.92
C ALA A 81 17.04 23.73 -17.03
N LEU A 82 16.15 24.72 -17.00
CA LEU A 82 15.11 24.90 -18.02
C LEU A 82 15.69 25.40 -19.34
N ASP A 83 16.69 26.28 -19.31
CA ASP A 83 17.42 26.71 -20.50
C ASP A 83 18.14 25.53 -21.16
N ALA A 84 18.84 24.71 -20.38
CA ALA A 84 19.48 23.49 -20.88
C ALA A 84 18.46 22.48 -21.44
N SER A 85 17.28 22.38 -20.82
CA SER A 85 16.19 21.52 -21.31
C SER A 85 15.63 22.01 -22.64
N ARG A 86 15.47 23.32 -22.81
CA ARG A 86 15.06 23.94 -24.08
C ARG A 86 16.08 23.68 -25.18
N ASP A 87 17.37 23.84 -24.89
CA ASP A 87 18.45 23.56 -25.83
C ASP A 87 18.49 22.07 -26.24
N ALA A 88 18.12 21.18 -25.31
CA ALA A 88 17.93 19.75 -25.55
C ALA A 88 16.59 19.39 -26.22
N HIS A 89 15.78 20.38 -26.63
CA HIS A 89 14.48 20.20 -27.27
C HIS A 89 13.44 19.45 -26.43
N VAL A 90 13.50 19.59 -25.10
CA VAL A 90 12.43 19.16 -24.19
C VAL A 90 11.15 19.91 -24.54
N ARG A 91 10.04 19.18 -24.62
CA ARG A 91 8.71 19.71 -24.94
C ARG A 91 7.76 19.69 -23.76
N LEU A 92 7.98 18.77 -22.83
CA LEU A 92 7.12 18.57 -21.68
C LEU A 92 7.97 18.47 -20.41
N LEU A 93 7.63 19.29 -19.42
CA LEU A 93 8.19 19.25 -18.08
C LEU A 93 7.18 18.65 -17.10
N LEU A 94 7.59 17.65 -16.36
CA LEU A 94 6.85 17.10 -15.24
C LEU A 94 7.34 17.72 -13.93
N LEU A 95 6.55 18.63 -13.38
CA LEU A 95 6.85 19.32 -12.12
C LEU A 95 6.18 18.58 -10.95
N VAL A 96 6.97 17.73 -10.28
CA VAL A 96 6.56 17.01 -9.08
C VAL A 96 6.72 17.93 -7.86
N MET A 97 5.72 18.77 -7.67
CA MET A 97 5.61 19.75 -6.59
C MET A 97 4.15 19.89 -6.15
N SER A 98 3.91 19.73 -4.85
CA SER A 98 2.61 19.98 -4.23
C SER A 98 2.22 21.43 -4.47
N THR A 99 0.95 21.65 -4.78
CA THR A 99 0.41 22.97 -5.14
C THR A 99 1.14 23.67 -6.30
N GLY A 100 1.89 22.94 -7.13
CA GLY A 100 2.60 23.52 -8.27
C GLY A 100 1.70 24.05 -9.39
N ALA A 101 0.45 23.61 -9.43
CA ALA A 101 -0.61 24.12 -10.30
C ALA A 101 -1.62 25.00 -9.54
N ASP A 102 -1.35 25.37 -8.29
CA ASP A 102 -2.29 26.16 -7.49
C ASP A 102 -2.25 27.65 -7.90
N GLU A 103 -3.43 28.21 -8.15
CA GLU A 103 -3.66 29.61 -8.53
C GLU A 103 -4.56 30.34 -7.51
N THR A 104 -4.90 29.71 -6.38
CA THR A 104 -5.89 30.22 -5.41
C THR A 104 -5.49 31.54 -4.71
N GLY A 105 -4.25 32.01 -4.90
CA GLY A 105 -3.75 33.32 -4.43
C GLY A 105 -3.89 34.48 -5.42
N GLY A 106 -4.51 34.28 -6.60
CA GLY A 106 -4.70 35.32 -7.61
C GLY A 106 -3.43 35.68 -8.41
N GLY A 107 -2.32 34.99 -8.15
CA GLY A 107 -1.10 35.00 -8.95
C GLY A 107 -0.98 33.73 -9.80
N PRO A 108 -0.13 33.73 -10.85
CA PRO A 108 0.08 32.56 -11.68
C PRO A 108 0.75 31.43 -10.88
N SER A 109 0.36 30.19 -11.17
CA SER A 109 1.00 29.00 -10.60
C SER A 109 2.46 28.88 -11.07
N ALA A 110 3.30 28.14 -10.34
CA ALA A 110 4.68 27.85 -10.77
C ALA A 110 4.72 27.14 -12.13
N ALA A 111 3.79 26.22 -12.36
CA ALA A 111 3.64 25.55 -13.64
C ALA A 111 3.27 26.54 -14.75
N GLY A 112 2.32 27.45 -14.50
CA GLY A 112 1.95 28.50 -15.45
C GLY A 112 3.11 29.44 -15.80
N LEU A 113 3.86 29.90 -14.79
CA LEU A 113 5.04 30.75 -14.99
C LEU A 113 6.12 30.06 -15.83
N ILE A 114 6.44 28.80 -15.51
CA ILE A 114 7.44 28.03 -16.26
C ILE A 114 6.98 27.80 -17.70
N CYS A 115 5.71 27.42 -17.87
CA CYS A 115 5.10 27.17 -19.17
C CYS A 115 5.22 28.39 -20.09
N GLU A 116 4.80 29.56 -19.62
CA GLU A 116 4.82 30.80 -20.41
C GLU A 116 6.24 31.31 -20.65
N ARG A 117 7.13 31.26 -19.65
CA ARG A 117 8.47 31.86 -19.74
C ARG A 117 9.42 31.03 -20.61
N TRP A 118 9.30 29.70 -20.61
CA TRP A 118 10.17 28.83 -21.41
C TRP A 118 9.50 28.22 -22.66
N GLY A 119 8.19 28.43 -22.83
CA GLY A 119 7.46 27.98 -24.03
C GLY A 119 7.39 26.45 -24.16
N LEU A 120 7.24 25.75 -23.04
CA LEU A 120 7.16 24.29 -22.95
C LEU A 120 5.90 23.87 -22.19
N ASP A 121 5.36 22.70 -22.52
CA ASP A 121 4.21 22.15 -21.79
C ASP A 121 4.65 21.78 -20.36
N VAL A 122 3.80 22.00 -19.37
CA VAL A 122 4.07 21.63 -17.97
C VAL A 122 2.94 20.79 -17.40
N LEU A 123 3.29 19.66 -16.78
CA LEU A 123 2.39 18.87 -15.93
C LEU A 123 2.71 19.13 -14.47
N ALA A 124 1.72 19.57 -13.70
CA ALA A 124 1.87 19.83 -12.26
C ALA A 124 0.56 19.50 -11.52
N THR A 125 0.63 19.40 -10.18
CA THR A 125 -0.55 19.12 -9.35
C THR A 125 -1.02 20.36 -8.59
N ALA A 126 -2.34 20.53 -8.46
CA ALA A 126 -2.94 21.57 -7.63
C ALA A 126 -2.99 21.17 -6.14
N GLY A 127 -2.95 19.87 -5.86
CA GLY A 127 -2.89 19.31 -4.51
C GLY A 127 -1.53 18.69 -4.21
N THR A 128 -1.52 17.77 -3.25
CA THR A 128 -0.37 16.96 -2.82
C THR A 128 0.28 16.20 -3.98
N ALA A 129 1.59 16.33 -4.16
CA ALA A 129 2.36 15.56 -5.14
C ALA A 129 2.93 14.29 -4.49
N LEU A 130 2.42 13.14 -4.91
CA LEU A 130 2.89 11.84 -4.43
C LEU A 130 3.44 10.98 -5.57
N VAL A 131 4.44 10.16 -5.25
CA VAL A 131 5.02 9.17 -6.15
C VAL A 131 4.81 7.77 -5.58
N THR A 132 4.26 6.85 -6.36
CA THR A 132 4.02 5.47 -5.93
C THR A 132 5.33 4.66 -5.95
N SER A 133 5.28 3.44 -5.41
CA SER A 133 6.41 2.49 -5.48
C SER A 133 6.83 2.15 -6.91
N ASP A 134 5.90 2.22 -7.87
CA ASP A 134 6.13 1.88 -9.27
C ASP A 134 6.61 3.10 -10.09
N GLY A 135 6.75 4.27 -9.45
CA GLY A 135 7.16 5.51 -10.13
C GLY A 135 6.00 6.27 -10.78
N ASP A 136 4.77 5.81 -10.58
CA ASP A 136 3.59 6.55 -11.02
C ASP A 136 3.34 7.76 -10.13
N LEU A 137 2.67 8.76 -10.69
CA LEU A 137 2.35 9.99 -10.00
C LEU A 137 0.91 10.01 -9.53
N PHE A 138 0.68 10.44 -8.31
CA PHE A 138 -0.63 10.48 -7.69
C PHE A 138 -0.85 11.81 -6.97
N SER A 139 -2.02 12.40 -7.20
CA SER A 139 -2.48 13.59 -6.48
C SER A 139 -3.94 13.36 -6.06
N PRO A 140 -4.19 13.09 -4.77
CA PRO A 140 -5.53 12.86 -4.25
C PRO A 140 -6.48 14.03 -4.56
N ASP A 141 -7.61 13.73 -5.18
CA ASP A 141 -8.68 14.69 -5.45
C ASP A 141 -9.70 14.66 -4.32
N LEU A 142 -9.37 15.33 -3.21
CA LEU A 142 -10.17 15.29 -1.98
C LEU A 142 -11.43 16.16 -2.13
N PRO A 143 -12.58 15.76 -1.57
CA PRO A 143 -13.76 16.61 -1.52
C PRO A 143 -13.47 17.98 -0.90
N GLY A 144 -13.63 19.05 -1.67
CA GLY A 144 -13.42 20.44 -1.23
C GLY A 144 -11.98 20.96 -1.35
N ALA A 145 -11.05 20.18 -1.91
CA ALA A 145 -9.69 20.62 -2.24
C ALA A 145 -9.35 20.23 -3.67
N SER A 146 -8.80 21.16 -4.47
CA SER A 146 -8.43 20.90 -5.85
C SER A 146 -7.24 19.96 -5.93
N GLY A 147 -7.46 18.71 -6.32
CA GLY A 147 -6.39 17.74 -6.55
C GLY A 147 -6.22 17.36 -8.03
N GLY A 148 -5.32 16.41 -8.24
CA GLY A 148 -4.98 15.89 -9.55
C GLY A 148 -3.96 16.73 -10.32
N TRP A 149 -3.56 16.16 -11.45
CA TRP A 149 -2.59 16.69 -12.39
C TRP A 149 -3.26 17.56 -13.45
N TRP A 150 -2.60 18.65 -13.78
CA TRP A 150 -3.02 19.70 -14.69
C TRP A 150 -1.94 19.89 -15.75
N HIS A 151 -2.38 20.14 -16.98
CA HIS A 151 -1.53 20.41 -18.12
C HIS A 151 -1.64 21.88 -18.50
N PHE A 152 -0.49 22.53 -18.54
CA PHE A 152 -0.30 23.90 -18.98
C PHE A 152 0.37 23.85 -20.35
N SER A 153 -0.18 24.61 -21.29
CA SER A 153 0.40 24.79 -22.62
C SER A 153 0.50 26.29 -22.90
N PRO A 154 1.57 26.76 -23.57
CA PRO A 154 1.78 28.19 -23.77
C PRO A 154 0.61 28.85 -24.48
N GLY A 155 0.06 29.92 -23.87
CA GLY A 155 -1.06 30.69 -24.39
C GLY A 155 -2.43 29.98 -24.34
N ALA A 156 -2.56 28.86 -23.63
CA ALA A 156 -3.81 28.13 -23.45
C ALA A 156 -4.19 28.01 -21.97
N ASP A 157 -5.50 27.87 -21.72
CA ASP A 157 -6.00 27.64 -20.37
C ASP A 157 -5.52 26.29 -19.81
N ALA A 158 -5.18 26.27 -18.52
CA ALA A 158 -4.79 25.05 -17.83
C ALA A 158 -5.93 24.01 -17.89
N ARG A 159 -5.61 22.79 -18.32
CA ARG A 159 -6.59 21.69 -18.41
C ARG A 159 -6.29 20.62 -17.37
N ARG A 160 -7.32 20.17 -16.65
CA ARG A 160 -7.18 19.01 -15.78
C ARG A 160 -6.98 17.74 -16.60
N VAL A 161 -6.08 16.87 -16.14
CA VAL A 161 -5.72 15.61 -16.81
C VAL A 161 -6.34 14.42 -16.09
N SER A 162 -5.83 14.10 -14.89
CA SER A 162 -6.29 12.98 -14.05
C SER A 162 -5.76 13.14 -12.62
N SER A 163 -6.28 12.39 -11.66
CA SER A 163 -5.67 12.24 -10.33
C SER A 163 -4.36 11.47 -10.36
N HIS A 164 -4.03 10.78 -11.45
CA HIS A 164 -2.83 9.97 -11.57
C HIS A 164 -2.23 9.99 -12.97
N LEU A 165 -0.91 9.79 -13.05
CA LEU A 165 -0.18 9.66 -14.30
C LEU A 165 0.76 8.44 -14.20
N PRO A 166 0.87 7.64 -15.27
CA PRO A 166 0.15 7.74 -16.54
C PRO A 166 -1.33 7.38 -16.39
N ILE A 167 -2.22 7.99 -17.19
CA ILE A 167 -3.67 7.74 -17.08
C ILE A 167 -3.97 6.25 -17.35
N PRO A 168 -4.62 5.53 -16.42
CA PRO A 168 -4.97 4.13 -16.63
C PRO A 168 -6.06 3.96 -17.67
N ASP A 169 -5.95 2.92 -18.51
CA ASP A 169 -6.93 2.63 -19.57
C ASP A 169 -8.34 2.37 -19.00
N TRP A 170 -8.43 1.87 -17.77
CA TRP A 170 -9.69 1.60 -17.07
C TRP A 170 -10.37 2.86 -16.51
N GLU A 171 -9.66 3.98 -16.36
CA GLU A 171 -10.14 5.18 -15.65
C GLU A 171 -11.42 5.74 -16.29
N ARG A 172 -11.47 5.75 -17.62
CA ARG A 172 -12.64 6.21 -18.38
C ARG A 172 -13.88 5.35 -18.09
N ALA A 173 -13.73 4.03 -18.06
CA ALA A 173 -14.84 3.11 -17.83
C ALA A 173 -15.42 3.28 -16.41
N VAL A 174 -14.53 3.45 -15.42
CA VAL A 174 -14.92 3.73 -14.04
C VAL A 174 -15.66 5.06 -13.92
N LYS A 175 -15.16 6.12 -14.56
CA LYS A 175 -15.82 7.44 -14.57
C LYS A 175 -17.21 7.40 -15.21
N GLN A 176 -17.43 6.55 -16.22
CA GLN A 176 -18.73 6.39 -16.89
C GLN A 176 -19.81 5.75 -16.01
N VAL A 177 -19.42 4.95 -15.00
CA VAL A 177 -20.37 4.43 -14.00
C VAL A 177 -21.04 5.58 -13.25
N GLY A 178 -20.30 6.66 -12.99
CA GLY A 178 -20.78 7.83 -12.26
C GLY A 178 -21.18 7.51 -10.83
N ARG A 179 -21.76 8.50 -10.16
CA ARG A 179 -22.31 8.32 -8.80
C ARG A 179 -23.72 7.73 -8.89
N GLN A 180 -23.92 6.59 -8.24
CA GLN A 180 -25.21 5.90 -8.20
C GLN A 180 -25.48 5.30 -6.82
N THR A 181 -26.72 4.87 -6.59
CA THR A 181 -27.13 4.20 -5.35
C THR A 181 -27.63 2.80 -5.67
N VAL A 182 -27.04 1.79 -5.02
CA VAL A 182 -27.40 0.37 -5.18
C VAL A 182 -27.65 -0.22 -3.80
N ALA A 183 -28.84 -0.78 -3.56
CA ALA A 183 -29.21 -1.43 -2.30
C ALA A 183 -28.85 -0.61 -1.03
N GLY A 184 -29.16 0.69 -1.04
CA GLY A 184 -28.88 1.59 0.09
C GLY A 184 -27.40 1.96 0.27
N HIS A 185 -26.55 1.72 -0.73
CA HIS A 185 -25.14 2.09 -0.74
C HIS A 185 -24.85 3.04 -1.90
N VAL A 186 -23.99 4.03 -1.66
CA VAL A 186 -23.49 4.91 -2.71
C VAL A 186 -22.27 4.25 -3.33
N VAL A 187 -22.30 4.17 -4.66
CA VAL A 187 -21.19 3.78 -5.51
C VAL A 187 -20.72 5.02 -6.23
N GLU A 188 -19.42 5.33 -6.16
CA GLU A 188 -18.86 6.49 -6.84
C GLU A 188 -17.45 6.23 -7.36
N PRO A 189 -17.06 6.86 -8.49
CA PRO A 189 -15.70 6.79 -8.98
C PRO A 189 -14.75 7.51 -8.02
N VAL A 190 -13.62 6.88 -7.76
CA VAL A 190 -12.50 7.39 -6.95
C VAL A 190 -11.20 7.16 -7.73
N PRO A 191 -10.08 7.82 -7.36
CA PRO A 191 -8.82 7.71 -8.09
C PRO A 191 -8.36 6.28 -8.36
N ALA A 192 -8.49 5.37 -7.40
CA ALA A 192 -8.08 3.96 -7.54
C ALA A 192 -9.13 3.02 -8.14
N GLY A 193 -10.33 3.51 -8.51
CA GLY A 193 -11.41 2.68 -9.07
C GLY A 193 -12.79 3.11 -8.59
N LEU A 194 -13.56 2.21 -8.00
CA LEU A 194 -14.89 2.50 -7.45
C LEU A 194 -14.87 2.39 -5.93
N ALA A 195 -15.49 3.33 -5.24
CA ALA A 195 -15.77 3.21 -3.82
C ALA A 195 -17.24 2.84 -3.60
N VAL A 196 -17.48 1.96 -2.62
CA VAL A 196 -18.82 1.61 -2.15
C VAL A 196 -18.92 1.85 -0.66
N ARG A 197 -19.94 2.61 -0.26
CA ARG A 197 -20.19 2.99 1.13
C ARG A 197 -21.68 3.03 1.44
N PRO A 198 -22.10 2.93 2.71
CA PRO A 198 -23.50 3.10 3.08
C PRO A 198 -24.01 4.49 2.65
N ALA A 199 -25.26 4.55 2.20
CA ALA A 199 -25.95 5.81 1.99
C ALA A 199 -26.39 6.39 3.35
N GLY A 200 -26.17 7.68 3.56
CA GLY A 200 -26.54 8.37 4.80
C GLY A 200 -25.40 9.20 5.38
N PRO A 201 -25.58 9.72 6.60
CA PRO A 201 -24.56 10.48 7.31
C PRO A 201 -23.35 9.58 7.60
N ALA A 202 -22.17 10.02 7.18
CA ALA A 202 -20.91 9.35 7.48
C ALA A 202 -19.88 10.39 7.96
N PRO A 203 -18.87 9.97 8.74
CA PRO A 203 -17.73 10.82 9.05
C PRO A 203 -17.06 11.31 7.78
N VAL A 204 -16.46 12.52 7.81
CA VAL A 204 -15.70 13.07 6.66
C VAL A 204 -14.64 12.10 6.16
N THR A 205 -14.00 11.37 7.07
CA THR A 205 -12.98 10.34 6.75
C THR A 205 -13.50 9.24 5.82
N ALA A 206 -14.77 8.85 5.95
CA ALA A 206 -15.39 7.84 5.08
C ALA A 206 -15.53 8.33 3.61
N HIS A 207 -15.51 9.66 3.40
CA HIS A 207 -15.53 10.27 2.08
C HIS A 207 -14.12 10.52 1.53
N THR A 208 -13.14 10.81 2.40
CA THR A 208 -11.78 11.16 1.97
C THR A 208 -10.86 9.96 1.83
N GLN A 209 -11.02 8.91 2.65
CA GLN A 209 -10.10 7.77 2.67
C GLN A 209 -10.05 6.99 1.34
N PRO A 210 -11.17 6.71 0.64
CA PRO A 210 -11.10 6.07 -0.68
C PRO A 210 -10.36 6.91 -1.73
N HIS A 211 -10.35 8.25 -1.57
CA HIS A 211 -9.64 9.17 -2.45
C HIS A 211 -8.13 9.24 -2.19
N ALA A 212 -7.67 8.72 -1.05
CA ALA A 212 -6.26 8.65 -0.68
C ALA A 212 -5.58 7.34 -1.09
N VAL A 213 -6.35 6.34 -1.58
CA VAL A 213 -5.77 5.08 -2.08
C VAL A 213 -5.09 5.35 -3.42
N PRO A 214 -3.79 5.07 -3.56
CA PRO A 214 -3.09 5.23 -4.83
C PRO A 214 -3.65 4.27 -5.88
N PRO A 215 -3.91 4.73 -7.11
CA PRO A 215 -4.29 3.85 -8.21
C PRO A 215 -3.16 2.91 -8.64
N GLU A 216 -3.55 1.73 -9.10
CA GLU A 216 -2.66 0.80 -9.80
C GLU A 216 -2.98 0.81 -11.29
N ARG A 217 -1.95 0.96 -12.13
CA ARG A 217 -2.08 1.14 -13.59
C ARG A 217 -2.98 0.11 -14.25
N ASP A 218 -2.78 -1.17 -13.94
CA ASP A 218 -3.49 -2.27 -14.60
C ASP A 218 -4.59 -2.91 -13.73
N ARG A 219 -4.91 -2.30 -12.58
CA ARG A 219 -5.73 -2.96 -11.56
C ARG A 219 -6.66 -1.99 -10.83
N PRO A 220 -7.84 -1.71 -11.40
CA PRO A 220 -8.85 -0.94 -10.69
C PRO A 220 -9.26 -1.66 -9.41
N GLN A 221 -9.53 -0.90 -8.35
CA GLN A 221 -9.97 -1.41 -7.06
C GLN A 221 -11.48 -1.16 -6.88
N LEU A 222 -12.19 -2.11 -6.30
CA LEU A 222 -13.52 -1.92 -5.73
C LEU A 222 -13.37 -1.81 -4.21
N ILE A 223 -13.34 -0.57 -3.75
CA ILE A 223 -13.00 -0.18 -2.39
C ILE A 223 -14.27 -0.20 -1.54
N LEU A 224 -14.30 -1.10 -0.56
CA LEU A 224 -15.39 -1.24 0.39
C LEU A 224 -15.06 -0.45 1.65
N ALA A 225 -15.78 0.65 1.86
CA ALA A 225 -15.73 1.43 3.09
C ALA A 225 -16.68 0.88 4.18
N SER A 226 -17.45 -0.16 3.86
CA SER A 226 -18.19 -0.98 4.82
C SER A 226 -18.30 -2.43 4.33
N SER A 227 -18.34 -3.37 5.27
CA SER A 227 -18.41 -4.81 5.01
C SER A 227 -19.82 -5.39 4.95
N HIS A 228 -20.86 -4.57 5.15
CA HIS A 228 -22.25 -5.04 5.26
C HIS A 228 -23.01 -5.09 3.93
N LEU A 229 -22.31 -4.91 2.80
CA LEU A 229 -22.94 -4.94 1.50
C LEU A 229 -23.17 -6.39 1.03
N PRO A 230 -24.38 -6.78 0.61
CA PRO A 230 -24.62 -8.11 0.06
C PRO A 230 -23.85 -8.35 -1.24
N ALA A 231 -23.36 -9.57 -1.44
CA ALA A 231 -22.65 -9.98 -2.67
C ALA A 231 -23.48 -9.70 -3.94
N ALA A 232 -24.80 -9.90 -3.91
CA ALA A 232 -25.67 -9.60 -5.04
C ALA A 232 -25.66 -8.11 -5.45
N ALA A 233 -25.55 -7.19 -4.49
CA ALA A 233 -25.46 -5.76 -4.80
C ALA A 233 -24.10 -5.41 -5.43
N LEU A 234 -23.01 -6.01 -4.95
CA LEU A 234 -21.68 -5.89 -5.57
C LEU A 234 -21.65 -6.49 -6.98
N ALA A 235 -22.34 -7.61 -7.21
CA ALA A 235 -22.44 -8.21 -8.53
C ALA A 235 -23.08 -7.25 -9.53
N VAL A 236 -24.13 -6.50 -9.14
CA VAL A 236 -24.74 -5.45 -9.98
C VAL A 236 -23.74 -4.34 -10.30
N VAL A 237 -22.94 -3.90 -9.32
CA VAL A 237 -21.90 -2.89 -9.54
C VAL A 237 -20.84 -3.38 -10.52
N MET A 238 -20.33 -4.60 -10.32
CA MET A 238 -19.31 -5.20 -11.18
C MET A 238 -19.84 -5.45 -12.60
N ALA A 239 -21.09 -5.86 -12.74
CA ALA A 239 -21.73 -6.10 -14.04
C ALA A 239 -21.89 -4.83 -14.89
N ALA A 240 -21.89 -3.64 -14.27
CA ALA A 240 -21.94 -2.36 -14.99
C ALA A 240 -20.61 -1.98 -15.67
N LEU A 241 -19.50 -2.65 -15.30
CA LEU A 241 -18.18 -2.41 -15.89
C LEU A 241 -17.97 -3.26 -17.16
N PRO A 242 -17.20 -2.75 -18.14
CA PRO A 242 -16.73 -3.56 -19.27
C PRO A 242 -15.96 -4.80 -18.79
N GLU A 243 -16.05 -5.90 -19.56
CA GLU A 243 -15.48 -7.20 -19.17
C GLU A 243 -13.99 -7.13 -18.81
N HIS A 244 -13.19 -6.41 -19.60
CA HIS A 244 -11.74 -6.27 -19.36
C HIS A 244 -11.42 -5.48 -18.08
N VAL A 245 -12.31 -4.58 -17.64
CA VAL A 245 -12.18 -3.83 -16.37
C VAL A 245 -12.71 -4.64 -15.19
N ARG A 246 -13.71 -5.52 -15.43
CA ARG A 246 -14.32 -6.39 -14.42
C ARG A 246 -13.43 -7.60 -14.08
N ALA A 247 -12.89 -8.31 -15.08
CA ALA A 247 -11.64 -9.04 -14.90
C ALA A 247 -10.57 -8.00 -14.49
N ALA A 248 -9.42 -8.27 -13.91
CA ALA A 248 -8.55 -7.20 -13.36
C ALA A 248 -9.09 -6.37 -12.16
N LEU A 249 -10.41 -6.15 -11.99
CA LEU A 249 -10.94 -5.51 -10.77
C LEU A 249 -10.55 -6.32 -9.53
N ARG A 250 -10.06 -5.63 -8.49
CA ARG A 250 -9.73 -6.23 -7.19
C ARG A 250 -10.57 -5.64 -6.07
N LEU A 251 -11.19 -6.50 -5.26
CA LEU A 251 -11.90 -6.09 -4.04
C LEU A 251 -10.89 -5.67 -2.97
N LEU A 252 -11.11 -4.52 -2.35
CA LEU A 252 -10.26 -3.97 -1.29
C LEU A 252 -11.12 -3.50 -0.12
N SER A 253 -10.75 -3.87 1.10
CA SER A 253 -11.40 -3.36 2.32
C SER A 253 -10.53 -2.26 2.94
N LEU A 254 -11.14 -1.14 3.29
CA LEU A 254 -10.46 -0.07 4.04
C LEU A 254 -10.44 -0.34 5.56
N ASP A 255 -11.39 -1.13 6.06
CA ASP A 255 -11.52 -1.47 7.48
C ASP A 255 -10.82 -2.78 7.86
N GLY A 256 -10.04 -3.37 6.94
CA GLY A 256 -9.25 -4.59 7.13
C GLY A 256 -10.08 -5.87 7.29
N ARG A 257 -11.39 -5.81 7.09
CA ARG A 257 -12.25 -6.99 7.26
C ARG A 257 -12.02 -8.01 6.14
N PRO A 258 -12.02 -9.31 6.46
CA PRO A 258 -11.78 -10.36 5.46
C PRO A 258 -12.85 -10.37 4.36
N LEU A 259 -12.40 -10.25 3.11
CA LEU A 259 -13.29 -10.23 1.95
C LEU A 259 -13.38 -11.59 1.20
N LEU A 260 -12.73 -12.64 1.70
CA LEU A 260 -12.71 -13.94 1.00
C LEU A 260 -14.10 -14.57 0.82
N ARG A 261 -14.95 -14.49 1.85
CA ARG A 261 -16.32 -15.02 1.78
C ARG A 261 -17.17 -14.29 0.74
N ILE A 262 -17.08 -12.95 0.70
CA ILE A 262 -17.82 -12.14 -0.27
C ILE A 262 -17.24 -12.30 -1.67
N GLY A 263 -15.92 -12.44 -1.79
CA GLY A 263 -15.24 -12.74 -3.06
C GLY A 263 -15.65 -14.09 -3.63
N GLN A 264 -15.77 -15.13 -2.80
CA GLN A 264 -16.27 -16.44 -3.25
C GLN A 264 -17.72 -16.36 -3.69
N ALA A 265 -18.60 -15.76 -2.88
CA ALA A 265 -19.99 -15.56 -3.25
C ALA A 265 -20.16 -14.75 -4.55
N LEU A 266 -19.29 -13.77 -4.79
CA LEU A 266 -19.26 -13.03 -6.05
C LEU A 266 -18.78 -13.87 -7.22
N ALA A 267 -17.75 -14.70 -7.03
CA ALA A 267 -17.27 -15.59 -8.06
C ALA A 267 -18.38 -16.57 -8.49
N ASP A 268 -19.07 -17.17 -7.52
CA ASP A 268 -20.20 -18.08 -7.77
C ASP A 268 -21.38 -17.37 -8.46
N LEU A 269 -21.71 -16.12 -8.04
CA LEU A 269 -22.81 -15.35 -8.63
C LEU A 269 -22.52 -14.83 -10.04
N LEU A 270 -21.28 -14.44 -10.32
CA LEU A 270 -20.85 -13.87 -11.61
C LEU A 270 -20.32 -14.94 -12.56
N ASP A 271 -20.22 -16.20 -12.11
CA ASP A 271 -19.57 -17.31 -12.83
C ASP A 271 -18.21 -16.90 -13.42
N SER A 272 -17.41 -16.17 -12.63
CA SER A 272 -16.12 -15.63 -13.07
C SER A 272 -15.15 -15.45 -11.92
N GLU A 273 -13.87 -15.32 -12.23
CA GLU A 273 -12.84 -15.13 -11.20
C GLU A 273 -12.91 -13.73 -10.56
N VAL A 274 -12.85 -13.70 -9.23
CA VAL A 274 -12.87 -12.46 -8.44
C VAL A 274 -11.56 -12.34 -7.69
N ARG A 275 -10.86 -11.22 -7.87
CA ARG A 275 -9.62 -10.91 -7.15
C ARG A 275 -9.95 -10.19 -5.85
N VAL A 276 -9.29 -10.60 -4.77
CA VAL A 276 -9.48 -10.06 -3.42
C VAL A 276 -8.12 -9.66 -2.86
N ALA A 277 -7.97 -8.39 -2.49
CA ALA A 277 -6.79 -7.93 -1.75
C ALA A 277 -6.84 -8.45 -0.31
N VAL A 278 -5.66 -8.77 0.22
CA VAL A 278 -5.49 -9.24 1.60
C VAL A 278 -4.88 -8.10 2.42
N GLY A 279 -5.58 -7.70 3.49
CA GLY A 279 -5.24 -6.53 4.30
C GLY A 279 -5.83 -5.22 3.76
N ALA A 280 -5.78 -4.18 4.59
CA ALA A 280 -6.13 -2.81 4.23
C ALA A 280 -4.89 -2.03 3.78
N PRO A 281 -5.03 -1.04 2.89
CA PRO A 281 -3.91 -0.19 2.51
C PRO A 281 -3.60 0.77 3.67
N VAL A 282 -2.39 0.65 4.22
CA VAL A 282 -1.89 1.54 5.27
C VAL A 282 -0.75 2.35 4.69
N ALA A 283 -0.85 3.68 4.74
CA ALA A 283 0.26 4.54 4.37
C ALA A 283 1.47 4.21 5.26
N THR A 284 2.62 3.97 4.64
CA THR A 284 3.87 3.85 5.39
C THR A 284 4.28 5.22 5.92
N ASP A 285 5.13 5.27 6.97
CA ASP A 285 5.66 6.53 7.54
C ASP A 285 6.45 7.40 6.53
N GLY A 286 6.49 7.02 5.25
CA GLY A 286 7.12 7.71 4.14
C GLY A 286 6.24 8.73 3.40
N GLY A 287 5.13 9.21 3.99
CA GLY A 287 4.35 10.32 3.42
C GLY A 287 5.21 11.58 3.13
N ILE A 288 4.60 12.71 2.79
CA ILE A 288 5.40 13.96 2.61
C ILE A 288 6.16 14.26 3.91
N PRO A 289 7.52 14.25 3.91
CA PRO A 289 8.28 14.64 5.10
C PRO A 289 7.91 16.05 5.55
N ASP A 290 7.98 16.35 6.85
CA ASP A 290 7.66 17.69 7.36
C ASP A 290 8.43 18.78 6.59
N GLY A 291 7.69 19.70 5.98
CA GLY A 291 8.22 20.79 5.17
C GLY A 291 8.59 20.42 3.72
N ALA A 292 8.43 19.18 3.26
CA ALA A 292 8.67 18.83 1.86
C ALA A 292 7.50 19.21 0.93
N SER A 293 7.79 19.40 -0.36
CA SER A 293 6.78 19.66 -1.39
C SER A 293 6.45 18.45 -2.26
N ALA A 294 7.07 17.29 -2.05
CA ALA A 294 6.72 16.04 -2.69
C ALA A 294 6.92 14.89 -1.70
N GLY A 295 6.20 13.78 -1.88
CA GLY A 295 6.28 12.64 -0.97
C GLY A 295 6.02 11.29 -1.62
N ASP A 296 6.08 10.27 -0.77
CA ASP A 296 5.78 8.90 -1.17
C ASP A 296 4.29 8.59 -0.99
N ALA A 297 3.71 7.92 -1.98
CA ALA A 297 2.39 7.30 -1.90
C ALA A 297 2.46 5.82 -1.51
N THR A 298 3.60 5.33 -1.00
CA THR A 298 3.78 3.92 -0.68
C THR A 298 2.81 3.50 0.43
N VAL A 299 1.86 2.66 0.03
CA VAL A 299 0.95 1.95 0.91
C VAL A 299 1.38 0.51 1.02
N GLU A 300 1.31 -0.03 2.23
CA GLU A 300 1.53 -1.45 2.48
C GLU A 300 0.21 -2.11 2.90
N PRO A 301 -0.11 -3.30 2.37
CA PRO A 301 -1.22 -4.07 2.91
C PRO A 301 -0.88 -4.47 4.34
N ARG A 302 -1.75 -4.16 5.29
CA ARG A 302 -1.65 -4.62 6.68
C ARG A 302 -2.99 -5.15 7.15
N MET A 303 -2.93 -6.13 8.04
CA MET A 303 -4.10 -6.49 8.81
C MET A 303 -4.42 -5.36 9.77
N VAL A 304 -5.71 -5.09 9.96
CA VAL A 304 -6.19 -3.99 10.79
C VAL A 304 -7.16 -4.53 11.81
N ASP A 305 -6.97 -4.15 13.07
CA ASP A 305 -7.85 -4.56 14.16
C ASP A 305 -9.22 -3.88 14.10
N SER A 306 -10.12 -4.24 15.02
CA SER A 306 -11.47 -3.68 15.08
C SER A 306 -11.53 -2.16 15.36
N VAL A 307 -10.42 -1.56 15.79
CA VAL A 307 -10.29 -0.12 16.09
C VAL A 307 -9.60 0.63 14.94
N GLY A 308 -9.17 -0.07 13.88
CA GLY A 308 -8.49 0.57 12.75
C GLY A 308 -6.97 0.61 12.90
N ARG A 309 -6.37 -0.09 13.88
CA ARG A 309 -4.92 -0.08 14.08
C ARG A 309 -4.25 -1.16 13.22
N PRO A 310 -3.19 -0.82 12.47
CA PRO A 310 -2.38 -1.81 11.78
C PRO A 310 -1.78 -2.82 12.77
N SER A 311 -1.81 -4.10 12.41
CA SER A 311 -1.27 -5.20 13.20
C SER A 311 -0.06 -5.82 12.50
N TRP A 312 -0.25 -6.84 11.67
CA TRP A 312 0.82 -7.53 10.95
C TRP A 312 0.64 -7.45 9.44
N ARG A 313 1.72 -7.67 8.70
CA ARG A 313 1.75 -7.60 7.23
C ARG A 313 1.47 -8.98 6.64
N PRO A 314 0.39 -9.18 5.85
CA PRO A 314 0.04 -10.48 5.30
C PRO A 314 1.04 -10.98 4.26
N PHE A 315 1.27 -12.31 4.24
CA PHE A 315 2.10 -12.93 3.20
C PHE A 315 1.36 -12.94 1.85
N ALA A 316 0.10 -13.34 1.84
CA ALA A 316 -0.76 -13.18 0.67
C ALA A 316 -1.06 -11.70 0.43
N ARG A 317 -0.99 -11.25 -0.83
CA ARG A 317 -1.40 -9.90 -1.27
C ARG A 317 -2.70 -9.94 -2.05
N THR A 318 -2.83 -10.92 -2.93
CA THR A 318 -4.05 -11.12 -3.75
C THR A 318 -4.44 -12.60 -3.73
N VAL A 319 -5.72 -12.83 -3.45
CA VAL A 319 -6.37 -14.14 -3.55
C VAL A 319 -7.39 -14.09 -4.68
N VAL A 320 -7.42 -15.12 -5.51
CA VAL A 320 -8.45 -15.30 -6.53
C VAL A 320 -9.46 -16.31 -6.03
N CYS A 321 -10.72 -15.89 -5.96
CA CYS A 321 -11.86 -16.76 -5.78
C CYS A 321 -12.37 -17.17 -7.17
N SER A 322 -12.66 -18.46 -7.35
CA SER A 322 -13.18 -19.02 -8.59
C SER A 322 -14.47 -19.78 -8.31
N PRO A 323 -15.42 -19.85 -9.26
CA PRO A 323 -16.66 -20.60 -9.07
C PRO A 323 -16.38 -22.03 -8.63
N ASP A 324 -17.06 -22.49 -7.59
CA ASP A 324 -17.01 -23.87 -7.07
C ASP A 324 -15.60 -24.40 -6.74
N ARG A 325 -14.62 -23.52 -6.53
CA ARG A 325 -13.23 -23.88 -6.21
C ARG A 325 -12.74 -23.13 -4.98
N PRO A 326 -11.83 -23.74 -4.19
CA PRO A 326 -11.23 -23.04 -3.06
C PRO A 326 -10.45 -21.81 -3.54
N PRO A 327 -10.43 -20.71 -2.75
CA PRO A 327 -9.63 -19.53 -3.06
C PRO A 327 -8.15 -19.87 -3.18
N ARG A 328 -7.46 -19.28 -4.17
CA ARG A 328 -6.03 -19.49 -4.43
C ARG A 328 -5.24 -18.19 -4.26
N VAL A 329 -4.07 -18.25 -3.63
CA VAL A 329 -3.16 -17.10 -3.55
C VAL A 329 -2.46 -16.94 -4.89
N THR A 330 -2.54 -15.75 -5.50
CA THR A 330 -1.89 -15.46 -6.79
C THR A 330 -0.79 -14.43 -6.70
N GLU A 331 -0.77 -13.63 -5.63
CA GLU A 331 0.31 -12.70 -5.34
C GLU A 331 0.64 -12.76 -3.87
N TRP A 332 1.93 -12.74 -3.57
CA TRP A 332 2.44 -12.88 -2.23
C TRP A 332 3.75 -12.12 -2.05
N GLN A 333 4.14 -12.05 -0.80
CA GLN A 333 5.40 -11.55 -0.31
C GLN A 333 5.87 -12.51 0.79
N VAL A 334 7.15 -12.87 0.77
CA VAL A 334 7.68 -13.85 1.72
C VAL A 334 9.02 -13.39 2.31
N PRO A 335 9.35 -13.84 3.53
CA PRO A 335 10.64 -13.60 4.15
C PRO A 335 11.79 -14.03 3.25
N ALA A 336 12.96 -13.42 3.43
CA ALA A 336 14.15 -13.73 2.64
C ALA A 336 14.52 -15.23 2.67
N ALA A 337 14.25 -15.92 3.78
CA ALA A 337 14.45 -17.36 3.96
C ALA A 337 13.74 -18.24 2.92
N LEU A 338 12.64 -17.74 2.34
CA LEU A 338 11.83 -18.45 1.36
C LEU A 338 12.06 -17.94 -0.07
N ARG A 339 12.91 -16.93 -0.26
CA ARG A 339 13.20 -16.37 -1.58
C ARG A 339 14.09 -17.34 -2.36
N GLY A 340 13.47 -18.14 -3.23
CA GLY A 340 14.21 -19.10 -4.06
C GLY A 340 13.47 -19.57 -5.33
N THR A 341 12.19 -19.24 -5.51
CA THR A 341 11.36 -19.78 -6.60
C THR A 341 10.24 -18.81 -6.98
N THR A 342 9.77 -18.93 -8.23
CA THR A 342 8.84 -18.00 -8.89
C THR A 342 7.36 -18.27 -8.63
N ALA A 343 7.00 -19.38 -7.97
CA ALA A 343 5.61 -19.81 -7.76
C ALA A 343 5.31 -20.09 -6.26
N PRO A 344 4.05 -19.93 -5.79
CA PRO A 344 3.72 -20.01 -4.36
C PRO A 344 3.76 -21.44 -3.79
N ASP A 345 3.76 -22.44 -4.67
CA ASP A 345 3.86 -23.88 -4.41
C ASP A 345 5.31 -24.40 -4.42
N GLU A 346 6.29 -23.55 -4.69
CA GLU A 346 7.69 -23.95 -4.85
C GLU A 346 8.63 -23.37 -3.77
N LEU A 347 8.12 -22.71 -2.73
CA LEU A 347 8.97 -22.08 -1.70
C LEU A 347 9.70 -23.16 -0.90
N SER A 348 10.93 -23.45 -1.29
CA SER A 348 11.69 -24.56 -0.71
C SER A 348 12.08 -24.28 0.74
N LEU A 349 11.78 -25.22 1.64
CA LEU A 349 12.18 -25.17 3.04
C LEU A 349 13.03 -26.40 3.35
N GLY A 350 14.30 -26.35 2.97
CA GLY A 350 15.19 -27.50 3.01
C GLY A 350 14.95 -28.48 1.84
N LYS A 351 15.41 -29.73 2.00
CA LYS A 351 15.39 -30.73 0.92
C LYS A 351 14.00 -31.34 0.71
N ASP A 352 13.33 -31.72 1.80
CA ASP A 352 12.15 -32.58 1.75
C ASP A 352 10.83 -31.84 2.03
N CYS A 353 10.91 -30.56 2.42
CA CYS A 353 9.76 -29.74 2.75
C CYS A 353 9.64 -28.52 1.83
N LYS A 354 8.41 -28.02 1.72
CA LYS A 354 8.09 -26.73 1.12
C LYS A 354 7.22 -25.91 2.06
N ALA A 355 7.23 -24.60 1.85
CA ALA A 355 6.23 -23.67 2.35
C ALA A 355 5.27 -23.32 1.20
N VAL A 356 4.00 -23.08 1.54
CA VAL A 356 2.98 -22.57 0.63
C VAL A 356 2.28 -21.41 1.33
N VAL A 357 2.11 -20.30 0.62
CA VAL A 357 1.37 -19.15 1.16
C VAL A 357 -0.12 -19.46 1.15
N THR A 358 -0.76 -19.35 2.32
CA THR A 358 -2.22 -19.42 2.46
C THR A 358 -2.78 -18.02 2.70
N PRO A 359 -4.09 -17.80 2.57
CA PRO A 359 -4.67 -16.49 2.87
C PRO A 359 -4.40 -16.04 4.32
N ALA A 360 -4.34 -16.97 5.28
CA ALA A 360 -4.15 -16.68 6.71
C ALA A 360 -2.68 -16.76 7.19
N GLY A 361 -1.74 -17.18 6.33
CA GLY A 361 -0.34 -17.33 6.72
C GLY A 361 0.46 -18.28 5.83
N LEU A 362 1.10 -19.28 6.42
CA LEU A 362 1.95 -20.25 5.74
C LEU A 362 1.50 -21.67 6.10
N TRP A 363 1.49 -22.55 5.11
CA TRP A 363 1.49 -24.00 5.33
C TRP A 363 2.88 -24.54 5.02
N ILE A 364 3.37 -25.48 5.81
CA ILE A 364 4.68 -26.09 5.66
C ILE A 364 4.51 -27.60 5.74
N GLY A 365 4.88 -28.31 4.70
CA GLY A 365 4.70 -29.75 4.64
C GLY A 365 5.62 -30.43 3.62
N PRO A 366 5.37 -31.72 3.34
CA PRO A 366 6.15 -32.48 2.35
C PRO A 366 6.17 -31.77 0.99
N ARG A 367 7.30 -31.88 0.28
CA ARG A 367 7.52 -31.22 -1.03
C ARG A 367 6.41 -31.53 -2.06
N ASP A 368 5.93 -32.78 -2.09
CA ASP A 368 4.87 -33.22 -3.02
C ASP A 368 3.47 -33.13 -2.40
N GLY A 369 3.34 -32.58 -1.19
CA GLY A 369 2.07 -32.42 -0.49
C GLY A 369 1.32 -31.14 -0.87
N GLU A 370 0.04 -31.11 -0.55
CA GLU A 370 -0.80 -29.90 -0.65
C GLU A 370 -1.28 -29.46 0.74
N PRO A 371 -1.53 -28.15 0.94
CA PRO A 371 -2.14 -27.66 2.16
C PRO A 371 -3.49 -28.36 2.44
N PRO A 372 -3.72 -28.88 3.66
CA PRO A 372 -5.02 -29.40 4.05
C PRO A 372 -6.10 -28.33 3.91
N LEU A 373 -7.35 -28.74 3.63
CA LEU A 373 -8.48 -27.81 3.49
C LEU A 373 -8.64 -26.89 4.71
N LEU A 374 -8.38 -27.40 5.93
CA LEU A 374 -8.38 -26.62 7.17
C LEU A 374 -7.37 -25.47 7.17
N ALA A 375 -6.18 -25.67 6.60
CA ALA A 375 -5.16 -24.63 6.46
C ALA A 375 -5.52 -23.65 5.33
N ALA A 376 -6.01 -24.17 4.20
CA ALA A 376 -6.39 -23.34 3.05
C ALA A 376 -7.61 -22.45 3.30
N ALA A 377 -8.59 -22.94 4.07
CA ALA A 377 -9.83 -22.24 4.38
C ALA A 377 -9.81 -21.48 5.72
N ARG A 378 -8.65 -21.43 6.39
CA ARG A 378 -8.53 -20.78 7.70
C ARG A 378 -8.96 -19.30 7.62
N PRO A 379 -9.81 -18.83 8.55
CA PRO A 379 -10.18 -17.42 8.59
C PRO A 379 -8.94 -16.54 8.78
N LEU A 380 -8.83 -15.53 7.94
CA LEU A 380 -7.85 -14.46 8.11
C LEU A 380 -8.30 -13.54 9.25
N THR A 381 -7.44 -13.28 10.23
CA THR A 381 -7.73 -12.38 11.36
C THR A 381 -6.55 -11.45 11.64
N PRO A 382 -6.79 -10.24 12.16
CA PRO A 382 -5.70 -9.35 12.56
C PRO A 382 -4.94 -9.85 13.79
N GLU A 383 -5.49 -10.73 14.60
CA GLU A 383 -4.85 -11.20 15.83
C GLU A 383 -3.86 -12.37 15.63
N ALA A 384 -3.90 -13.07 14.49
CA ALA A 384 -3.12 -14.28 14.30
C ALA A 384 -2.58 -14.46 12.87
N VAL A 385 -1.33 -14.88 12.77
CA VAL A 385 -0.70 -15.43 11.56
C VAL A 385 -0.61 -16.92 11.70
N ALA A 386 -1.26 -17.67 10.80
CA ALA A 386 -1.23 -19.12 10.87
C ALA A 386 0.08 -19.68 10.32
N VAL A 387 0.72 -20.58 11.07
CA VAL A 387 1.81 -21.43 10.58
C VAL A 387 1.33 -22.88 10.72
N ASP A 388 0.77 -23.42 9.66
CA ASP A 388 0.23 -24.78 9.60
C ASP A 388 1.33 -25.78 9.22
N LEU A 389 1.56 -26.82 10.02
CA LEU A 389 2.64 -27.81 9.84
C LEU A 389 2.09 -29.20 9.49
N GLY A 390 2.65 -29.81 8.45
CA GLY A 390 2.40 -31.18 8.05
C GLY A 390 1.06 -31.40 7.36
N ALA A 391 0.71 -32.67 7.21
CA ALA A 391 -0.56 -33.15 6.66
C ALA A 391 -1.15 -34.20 7.59
N PRO A 392 -2.49 -34.34 7.65
CA PRO A 392 -3.16 -35.36 8.45
C PRO A 392 -2.57 -36.76 8.28
N HIS A 393 -2.34 -37.44 9.39
CA HIS A 393 -1.86 -38.84 9.45
C HIS A 393 -0.47 -39.07 8.84
N GLN A 394 0.37 -38.03 8.80
CA GLN A 394 1.75 -38.12 8.36
C GLN A 394 2.69 -37.58 9.43
N ALA A 395 3.78 -38.31 9.69
CA ALA A 395 4.85 -37.83 10.55
C ALA A 395 5.52 -36.59 9.92
N LEU A 396 5.98 -35.65 10.76
CA LEU A 396 6.75 -34.51 10.29
C LEU A 396 8.13 -34.97 9.76
N PRO A 397 8.60 -34.46 8.61
CA PRO A 397 9.92 -34.81 8.11
C PRO A 397 11.04 -34.32 9.04
N ASP A 398 12.05 -35.15 9.31
CA ASP A 398 13.19 -34.79 10.16
C ASP A 398 13.96 -33.55 9.65
N GLY A 399 13.99 -33.36 8.32
CA GLY A 399 14.65 -32.22 7.67
C GLY A 399 13.94 -30.87 7.87
N LEU A 400 12.74 -30.86 8.47
CA LEU A 400 11.91 -29.66 8.69
C LEU A 400 12.56 -28.68 9.67
N TRP A 401 13.16 -29.17 10.75
CA TRP A 401 13.50 -28.37 11.93
C TRP A 401 14.54 -27.26 11.66
N PRO A 402 15.66 -27.48 10.95
CA PRO A 402 16.60 -26.40 10.64
C PRO A 402 15.99 -25.32 9.75
N GLY A 403 15.10 -25.73 8.83
CA GLY A 403 14.37 -24.80 7.96
C GLY A 403 13.42 -23.93 8.76
N LEU A 404 12.64 -24.52 9.68
CA LEU A 404 11.75 -23.78 10.59
C LEU A 404 12.51 -22.79 11.46
N ASP A 405 13.63 -23.20 12.07
CA ASP A 405 14.44 -22.31 12.91
C ASP A 405 14.93 -21.08 12.13
N THR A 406 15.39 -21.29 10.89
CA THR A 406 15.82 -20.22 9.98
C THR A 406 14.66 -19.31 9.59
N LEU A 407 13.52 -19.89 9.20
CA LEU A 407 12.33 -19.14 8.82
C LEU A 407 11.85 -18.25 9.97
N PHE A 408 11.71 -18.83 11.16
CA PHE A 408 11.24 -18.14 12.36
C PHE A 408 12.18 -17.02 12.80
N GLY A 409 13.49 -17.22 12.67
CA GLY A 409 14.49 -16.17 12.93
C GLY A 409 14.41 -14.99 11.96
N GLN A 410 13.86 -15.19 10.76
CA GLN A 410 13.76 -14.18 9.71
C GLN A 410 12.36 -13.57 9.54
N LEU A 411 11.38 -14.00 10.35
CA LEU A 411 10.07 -13.36 10.38
C LEU A 411 10.18 -11.91 10.89
N GLU A 412 9.42 -11.01 10.27
CA GLU A 412 9.26 -9.65 10.77
C GLU A 412 8.77 -9.68 12.22
N PRO A 413 9.20 -8.76 13.10
CA PRO A 413 8.81 -8.74 14.51
C PRO A 413 7.30 -8.82 14.72
N ASP A 414 6.51 -8.06 13.95
CA ASP A 414 5.06 -8.04 14.05
C ASP A 414 4.44 -9.40 13.65
N VAL A 415 4.91 -9.99 12.55
CA VAL A 415 4.44 -11.31 12.09
C VAL A 415 4.75 -12.38 13.13
N ARG A 416 5.96 -12.35 13.70
CA ARG A 416 6.39 -13.29 14.74
C ARG A 416 5.57 -13.17 16.02
N HIS A 417 5.26 -11.93 16.44
CA HIS A 417 4.43 -11.69 17.61
C HIS A 417 3.01 -12.26 17.47
N HIS A 418 2.47 -12.25 16.26
CA HIS A 418 1.12 -12.74 15.97
C HIS A 418 1.10 -14.20 15.48
N ALA A 419 2.25 -14.86 15.33
CA ALA A 419 2.29 -16.20 14.75
C ALA A 419 1.81 -17.29 15.71
N VAL A 420 0.91 -18.13 15.18
CA VAL A 420 0.28 -19.26 15.85
C VAL A 420 0.57 -20.52 15.06
N VAL A 421 1.25 -21.47 15.68
CA VAL A 421 1.61 -22.74 15.04
C VAL A 421 0.50 -23.77 15.23
N HIS A 422 0.01 -24.31 14.12
CA HIS A 422 -0.96 -25.40 14.08
C HIS A 422 -0.30 -26.64 13.49
N VAL A 423 -0.52 -27.81 14.09
CA VAL A 423 0.08 -29.05 13.58
C VAL A 423 -1.02 -29.99 13.13
N HIS A 424 -0.93 -30.42 11.87
CA HIS A 424 -1.84 -31.36 11.23
C HIS A 424 -1.26 -32.77 11.14
N GLY A 425 0.06 -32.91 11.24
CA GLY A 425 0.76 -34.19 11.23
C GLY A 425 0.84 -34.89 12.59
N ASP A 426 1.34 -36.12 12.56
CA ASP A 426 1.60 -36.91 13.75
C ASP A 426 2.88 -36.40 14.44
N LEU A 427 2.75 -35.94 15.68
CA LEU A 427 3.87 -35.44 16.50
C LEU A 427 4.35 -36.51 17.47
N GLY A 428 5.56 -37.01 17.26
CA GLY A 428 6.27 -37.78 18.29
C GLY A 428 6.69 -36.89 19.48
N MET A 429 7.07 -37.50 20.60
CA MET A 429 7.54 -36.77 21.78
C MET A 429 8.73 -35.85 21.49
N ARG A 430 9.71 -36.31 20.70
CA ARG A 430 10.88 -35.53 20.31
C ARG A 430 10.52 -34.31 19.46
N ASP A 431 9.57 -34.47 18.54
CA ASP A 431 9.10 -33.39 17.66
C ASP A 431 8.33 -32.34 18.45
N ARG A 432 7.56 -32.77 19.45
CA ARG A 432 6.87 -31.87 20.38
C ARG A 432 7.86 -31.06 21.21
N GLU A 433 8.91 -31.69 21.74
CA GLU A 433 9.97 -30.98 22.48
C GLU A 433 10.69 -29.96 21.60
N ARG A 434 11.07 -30.34 20.38
CA ARG A 434 11.68 -29.42 19.40
C ARG A 434 10.78 -28.25 19.06
N LEU A 435 9.49 -28.48 18.85
CA LEU A 435 8.54 -27.41 18.55
C LEU A 435 8.43 -26.45 19.73
N LEU A 436 8.34 -26.95 20.97
CA LEU A 436 8.32 -26.12 22.17
C LEU A 436 9.60 -25.28 22.31
N GLU A 437 10.77 -25.87 22.08
CA GLU A 437 12.04 -25.15 22.10
C GLU A 437 12.07 -24.02 21.06
N LEU A 438 11.60 -24.27 19.83
CA LEU A 438 11.50 -23.26 18.78
C LEU A 438 10.49 -22.16 19.14
N SER A 439 9.33 -22.54 19.68
CA SER A 439 8.30 -21.60 20.13
C SER A 439 8.81 -20.68 21.23
N VAL A 440 9.55 -21.19 22.22
CA VAL A 440 10.15 -20.38 23.28
C VAL A 440 11.27 -19.49 22.73
N ARG A 441 12.15 -20.03 21.88
CA ARG A 441 13.28 -19.29 21.30
C ARG A 441 12.83 -18.08 20.49
N HIS A 442 11.75 -18.22 19.73
CA HIS A 442 11.26 -17.20 18.82
C HIS A 442 9.99 -16.48 19.31
N GLY A 443 9.47 -16.83 20.49
CA GLY A 443 8.36 -16.12 21.13
C GLY A 443 6.97 -16.35 20.50
N PHE A 444 6.70 -17.56 19.97
CA PHE A 444 5.39 -17.91 19.40
C PHE A 444 4.37 -18.35 20.44
N GLY A 445 3.09 -18.08 20.18
CA GLY A 445 1.97 -18.73 20.86
C GLY A 445 1.67 -20.09 20.24
N THR A 446 1.61 -21.16 21.03
CA THR A 446 1.13 -22.47 20.57
C THR A 446 -0.32 -22.67 21.00
N THR A 447 -1.25 -22.79 20.06
CA THR A 447 -2.61 -23.27 20.35
C THR A 447 -2.82 -24.65 19.74
N ALA A 448 -3.23 -25.61 20.57
CA ALA A 448 -3.69 -26.92 20.11
C ALA A 448 -4.99 -26.75 19.30
N PRO A 449 -5.33 -27.69 18.39
CA PRO A 449 -6.61 -27.63 17.67
C PRO A 449 -7.76 -27.63 18.69
N ASP A 450 -8.59 -26.58 18.63
CA ASP A 450 -9.71 -26.36 19.55
C ASP A 450 -10.74 -27.49 19.44
N GLY A 451 -10.82 -28.28 20.51
CA GLY A 451 -12.06 -28.88 20.96
C GLY A 451 -12.78 -27.89 21.88
N ALA A 452 -13.77 -27.18 21.35
CA ALA A 452 -14.89 -26.53 22.03
C ALA A 452 -14.60 -25.65 23.29
N GLY A 453 -14.61 -24.33 23.07
CA GLY A 453 -15.50 -23.41 23.80
C GLY A 453 -15.04 -22.80 25.14
N SER A 454 -15.26 -21.48 25.22
CA SER A 454 -15.40 -20.63 26.40
C SER A 454 -14.13 -19.97 26.99
N GLY A 455 -14.05 -18.66 26.74
CA GLY A 455 -13.93 -17.67 27.81
C GLY A 455 -12.54 -17.31 28.30
N SER A 456 -12.03 -16.18 27.80
CA SER A 456 -11.23 -15.18 28.53
C SER A 456 -10.42 -15.70 29.73
N ASP A 457 -9.11 -15.94 29.55
CA ASP A 457 -8.13 -15.31 30.43
C ASP A 457 -6.73 -15.23 29.79
N ARG A 458 -6.13 -14.03 29.86
CA ARG A 458 -4.72 -13.80 29.53
C ARG A 458 -3.89 -14.21 30.75
N SER A 459 -3.71 -15.51 30.94
CA SER A 459 -2.66 -16.11 31.78
C SER A 459 -2.66 -17.61 31.56
N GLY A 460 -1.68 -18.11 30.80
CA GLY A 460 -1.60 -19.54 30.47
C GLY A 460 -0.20 -19.99 30.08
N LEU A 461 0.83 -19.49 30.76
CA LEU A 461 2.13 -20.14 30.77
C LEU A 461 2.05 -21.26 31.83
N LEU A 462 2.22 -22.51 31.39
CA LEU A 462 2.33 -23.76 32.18
C LEU A 462 1.02 -24.42 32.67
N ALA A 463 0.50 -25.35 31.87
CA ALA A 463 -0.17 -26.56 32.38
C ALA A 463 -0.17 -27.67 31.31
N TRP A 464 0.91 -28.46 31.23
CA TRP A 464 0.91 -29.75 30.53
C TRP A 464 1.85 -30.72 31.25
N LEU A 465 1.33 -31.45 32.24
CA LEU A 465 1.89 -32.72 32.74
C LEU A 465 0.74 -33.67 33.10
N GLY A 466 0.75 -34.87 32.50
CA GLY A 466 -0.14 -35.99 32.81
C GLY A 466 -1.43 -36.01 31.96
N THR A 467 -1.87 -37.12 31.36
CA THR A 467 -1.65 -38.53 31.68
C THR A 467 -1.88 -39.42 30.46
N SER A 468 -0.99 -40.42 30.34
CA SER A 468 -1.11 -41.78 29.76
C SER A 468 -1.86 -42.05 28.47
#